data_AF-A0A8T5P464-F1
#
_entry.id   AF-A0A8T5P464-F1
#
_cell.length_a   1.000
_cell.length_b   1.000
_cell.length_c   1.000
_cell.angle_alpha   90.00
_cell.angle_beta   90.00
_cell.angle_gamma   90.00
#
_symmetry.space_group_name_H-M   'P 1'
#
loop_
_entity.id
_entity.type
_entity.pdbx_description
1 polymer ?
#
loop_
_entity_poly.entity_id
_entity_poly.type
_entity_poly.pdbx_seq_one_letter_code
_entity_poly.pdbx_strand_id
1 'polypeptide(L)'
;GLVGNITCQHIIEEMGMKYVGSIDSRYFPPLAVLFNGIVYMPVRIYEAPKENIIVIISDIPIHPTASYDLSKALVDWMISIKAKNIVSIAGIATTTGLRRVFGGATDQEMLKKIKDKTEIFQVGTISGISGSILTECFIRKIPAMGLLGETPGPNPDPRAAVEVLNVLNNIFDLSINAEKLMNQAEQIELELSKLAEQVKTTESPMMPKKEFPMYG
;
A
#
# COMPACT_ATOMS: atom_id res chain seq x y z
N GLY A 1 -2.25 10.11 -2.77
CA GLY A 1 -2.69 9.62 -1.46
C GLY A 1 -1.63 8.98 -0.58
N LEU A 2 -0.76 8.08 -1.07
CA LEU A 2 0.06 7.19 -0.20
C LEU A 2 -0.76 6.45 0.88
N VAL A 3 -2.06 6.26 0.65
CA VAL A 3 -3.02 5.81 1.66
C VAL A 3 -2.62 4.46 2.26
N GLY A 4 -2.26 3.49 1.41
CA GLY A 4 -1.80 2.18 1.86
C GLY A 4 -0.55 2.24 2.73
N ASN A 5 0.46 3.03 2.33
CA ASN A 5 1.68 3.17 3.12
C ASN A 5 1.42 3.85 4.46
N ILE A 6 0.66 4.94 4.49
CA ILE A 6 0.34 5.66 5.73
C ILE A 6 -0.45 4.74 6.67
N THR A 7 -1.44 4.01 6.14
CA THR A 7 -2.24 3.06 6.94
C THR A 7 -1.37 1.95 7.51
N CYS A 8 -0.56 1.27 6.68
CA CYS A 8 0.31 0.19 7.11
C CYS A 8 1.37 0.66 8.12
N GLN A 9 1.98 1.82 7.89
CA GLN A 9 2.98 2.39 8.80
C GLN A 9 2.38 2.67 10.18
N HIS A 10 1.19 3.26 10.22
CA HIS A 10 0.49 3.52 11.48
C HIS A 10 0.16 2.23 12.24
N ILE A 11 -0.30 1.19 11.54
CA ILE A 11 -0.55 -0.13 12.14
C ILE A 11 0.74 -0.72 12.74
N ILE A 12 1.85 -0.65 11.99
CA ILE A 12 3.16 -1.14 12.43
C ILE A 12 3.58 -0.45 13.74
N GLU A 13 3.48 0.88 13.78
CA GLU A 13 3.89 1.68 14.94
C GLU A 13 2.99 1.47 16.14
N GLU A 14 1.67 1.52 15.96
CA GLU A 14 0.71 1.46 17.06
C GLU A 14 0.65 0.06 17.69
N MET A 15 0.85 -0.99 16.90
CA MET A 15 0.92 -2.37 17.40
C MET A 15 2.33 -2.78 17.85
N GLY A 16 3.34 -1.91 17.67
CA GLY A 16 4.73 -2.25 17.96
C GLY A 16 5.22 -3.49 17.21
N MET A 17 4.83 -3.62 15.94
CA MET A 17 5.10 -4.83 15.15
C MET A 17 6.61 -5.05 14.98
N LYS A 18 7.01 -6.32 15.01
CA LYS A 18 8.42 -6.71 14.89
C LYS A 18 8.78 -6.90 13.41
N TYR A 19 9.89 -6.31 12.98
CA TYR A 19 10.48 -6.59 11.68
C TYR A 19 10.95 -8.06 11.61
N VAL A 20 10.54 -8.79 10.57
CA VAL A 20 10.86 -10.22 10.39
C VAL A 20 11.57 -10.56 9.10
N GLY A 21 11.51 -9.68 8.11
CA GLY A 21 12.10 -9.95 6.82
C GLY A 21 11.84 -8.86 5.81
N SER A 22 12.41 -9.06 4.64
CA SER A 22 12.30 -8.13 3.52
C SER A 22 12.20 -8.88 2.22
N ILE A 23 11.76 -8.18 1.19
CA ILE A 23 11.67 -8.67 -0.16
C ILE A 23 12.71 -7.96 -1.00
N ASP A 24 13.43 -8.72 -1.82
CA ASP A 24 14.39 -8.21 -2.78
C ASP A 24 13.98 -8.60 -4.20
N SER A 25 14.33 -7.74 -5.16
CA SER A 25 14.07 -7.97 -6.57
C SER A 25 15.05 -7.17 -7.42
N ARG A 26 15.56 -7.80 -8.47
CA ARG A 26 16.38 -7.15 -9.51
C ARG A 26 15.68 -5.97 -10.21
N TYR A 27 14.36 -5.87 -10.05
CA TYR A 27 13.54 -4.81 -10.64
C TYR A 27 13.30 -3.63 -9.69
N PHE A 28 13.76 -3.70 -8.44
CA PHE A 28 13.68 -2.58 -7.51
C PHE A 28 14.75 -1.54 -7.82
N PRO A 29 14.48 -0.24 -7.59
CA PRO A 29 15.47 0.80 -7.76
C PRO A 29 16.66 0.55 -6.81
N PRO A 30 17.91 0.82 -7.25
CA PRO A 30 19.11 0.59 -6.45
C PRO A 30 19.27 1.70 -5.39
N LEU A 31 18.52 1.59 -4.30
CA LEU A 31 18.54 2.57 -3.20
C LEU A 31 18.65 1.90 -1.84
N ALA A 32 19.12 2.67 -0.86
CA ALA A 32 19.11 2.32 0.55
C ALA A 32 18.12 3.23 1.27
N VAL A 33 17.16 2.66 2.00
CA VAL A 33 16.29 3.43 2.89
C VAL A 33 17.02 3.61 4.21
N LEU A 34 17.12 4.84 4.70
CA LEU A 34 17.78 5.15 5.98
C LEU A 34 16.74 5.55 7.02
N PHE A 35 16.79 4.90 8.18
CA PHE A 35 16.03 5.31 9.35
C PHE A 35 16.98 5.38 10.55
N ASN A 36 17.12 6.57 11.14
CA ASN A 36 18.08 6.85 12.22
C ASN A 36 19.52 6.40 11.91
N GLY A 37 19.96 6.58 10.66
CA GLY A 37 21.30 6.18 10.19
C GLY A 37 21.49 4.68 9.96
N ILE A 38 20.45 3.86 10.16
CA ILE A 38 20.47 2.42 9.88
C ILE A 38 19.85 2.17 8.51
N VAL A 39 20.50 1.31 7.72
CA VAL A 39 20.00 0.89 6.40
C VAL A 39 18.90 -0.15 6.56
N TYR A 40 17.79 0.10 5.88
CA TYR A 40 16.65 -0.80 5.74
C TYR A 40 16.41 -1.13 4.28
N MET A 41 15.90 -2.33 4.04
CA MET A 41 15.37 -2.71 2.74
C MET A 41 14.07 -1.94 2.46
N PRO A 42 13.78 -1.61 1.19
CA PRO A 42 12.63 -0.79 0.84
C PRO A 42 11.29 -1.51 0.94
N VAL A 43 11.28 -2.85 0.83
CA VAL A 43 10.07 -3.68 0.98
C VAL A 43 10.24 -4.57 2.19
N ARG A 44 9.43 -4.35 3.22
CA ARG A 44 9.61 -4.93 4.56
C ARG A 44 8.37 -5.69 5.00
N ILE A 45 8.61 -6.70 5.84
CA ILE A 45 7.60 -7.55 6.45
C ILE A 45 7.70 -7.39 7.96
N TYR A 46 6.57 -7.08 8.57
CA TYR A 46 6.40 -6.94 10.01
C TYR A 46 5.36 -7.93 10.52
N GLU A 47 5.54 -8.43 11.74
CA GLU A 47 4.59 -9.34 12.40
C GLU A 47 4.13 -8.81 13.76
N ALA A 48 2.87 -9.10 14.08
CA ALA A 48 2.28 -9.00 15.40
C ALA A 48 1.79 -10.39 15.81
N PRO A 49 2.63 -11.19 16.51
CA PRO A 49 2.33 -12.61 16.74
C PRO A 49 1.12 -12.84 17.65
N LYS A 50 0.83 -11.91 18.56
CA LYS A 50 -0.30 -12.02 19.48
C LYS A 50 -1.63 -11.88 18.74
N GLU A 51 -1.68 -11.00 17.75
CA GLU A 51 -2.85 -10.68 16.95
C GLU A 51 -2.92 -11.51 15.65
N ASN A 52 -1.87 -12.28 15.34
CA ASN A 52 -1.69 -13.04 14.09
C ASN A 52 -1.78 -12.15 12.84
N ILE A 53 -1.19 -10.95 12.90
CA ILE A 53 -1.18 -9.98 11.81
C ILE A 53 0.21 -9.89 11.21
N ILE A 54 0.26 -9.84 9.88
CA ILE A 54 1.47 -9.53 9.12
C ILE A 54 1.16 -8.32 8.25
N VAL A 55 2.09 -7.36 8.24
CA VAL A 55 2.03 -6.17 7.38
C VAL A 55 3.22 -6.20 6.44
N ILE A 56 2.94 -6.02 5.16
CA ILE A 56 3.96 -5.82 4.12
C ILE A 56 3.85 -4.38 3.66
N ILE A 57 4.96 -3.64 3.74
CA ILE A 57 5.04 -2.23 3.36
C ILE A 57 6.14 -2.01 2.35
N SER A 58 5.92 -1.08 1.42
CA SER A 58 6.88 -0.73 0.37
C SER A 58 7.10 0.78 0.35
N ASP A 59 8.33 1.21 0.62
CA ASP A 59 8.72 2.63 0.52
C ASP A 59 9.02 3.06 -0.92
N ILE A 60 9.03 2.10 -1.85
CA ILE A 60 9.28 2.32 -3.27
C ILE A 60 8.03 1.99 -4.09
N PRO A 61 7.83 2.67 -5.23
CA PRO A 61 6.85 2.23 -6.20
C PRO A 61 7.30 0.91 -6.83
N ILE A 62 6.39 -0.07 -6.90
CA ILE A 62 6.65 -1.36 -7.55
C ILE A 62 6.32 -1.23 -9.03
N HIS A 63 7.34 -1.39 -9.89
CA HIS A 63 7.17 -1.32 -11.34
C HIS A 63 6.23 -2.43 -11.84
N PRO A 64 5.34 -2.17 -12.82
CA PRO A 64 4.41 -3.17 -13.34
C PRO A 64 5.06 -4.50 -13.76
N THR A 65 6.27 -4.46 -14.33
CA THR A 65 7.06 -5.66 -14.68
C THR A 65 7.39 -6.53 -13.47
N ALA A 66 7.65 -5.92 -12.31
CA ALA A 66 7.92 -6.64 -11.08
C ALA A 66 6.64 -7.15 -10.42
N SER A 67 5.53 -6.42 -10.58
CA SER A 67 4.27 -6.69 -9.87
C SER A 67 3.72 -8.10 -10.12
N TYR A 68 3.86 -8.64 -11.34
CA TYR A 68 3.37 -9.98 -11.68
C TYR A 68 4.14 -11.09 -10.95
N ASP A 69 5.48 -11.07 -11.02
CA ASP A 69 6.31 -12.08 -10.36
C ASP A 69 6.25 -11.92 -8.84
N LEU A 70 6.22 -10.67 -8.36
CA LEU A 70 6.12 -10.36 -6.95
C LEU A 70 4.79 -10.81 -6.36
N SER A 71 3.66 -10.60 -7.05
CA SER A 71 2.35 -11.03 -6.55
C SER A 71 2.29 -12.56 -6.42
N LYS A 72 2.88 -13.31 -7.37
CA LYS A 72 2.97 -14.76 -7.28
C LYS A 72 3.79 -15.21 -6.07
N ALA A 73 5.01 -14.68 -5.94
CA ALA A 73 5.90 -15.04 -4.84
C ALA A 73 5.30 -14.69 -3.46
N LEU A 74 4.63 -13.53 -3.36
CA LEU A 74 3.91 -13.12 -2.16
C LEU A 74 2.76 -14.07 -1.83
N VAL A 75 1.94 -14.42 -2.82
CA VAL A 75 0.79 -15.31 -2.62
C VAL A 75 1.24 -16.74 -2.30
N ASP A 76 2.31 -17.24 -2.94
CA ASP A 76 2.97 -18.50 -2.58
C ASP A 76 3.40 -18.51 -1.11
N TRP A 77 4.05 -17.42 -0.67
CA TRP A 77 4.48 -17.27 0.71
C TRP A 77 3.29 -17.21 1.67
N MET A 78 2.25 -16.43 1.35
CA MET A 78 1.02 -16.32 2.15
C MET A 78 0.31 -17.67 2.31
N ILE A 79 0.28 -18.51 1.27
CA ILE A 79 -0.23 -19.89 1.34
C ILE A 79 0.64 -20.74 2.28
N SER A 80 1.97 -20.63 2.17
CA SER A 80 2.90 -21.43 2.97
C SER A 80 2.75 -21.18 4.48
N ILE A 81 2.41 -19.95 4.87
CA ILE A 81 2.14 -19.56 6.26
C ILE A 81 0.67 -19.75 6.66
N LYS A 82 -0.18 -20.29 5.76
CA LYS A 82 -1.62 -20.52 5.96
C LYS A 82 -2.39 -19.24 6.33
N ALA A 83 -2.06 -18.13 5.68
CA ALA A 83 -2.78 -16.87 5.85
C ALA A 83 -4.27 -17.05 5.52
N LYS A 84 -5.15 -16.61 6.45
CA LYS A 84 -6.60 -16.80 6.32
C LYS A 84 -7.31 -15.70 5.54
N ASN A 85 -6.87 -14.46 5.69
CA ASN A 85 -7.44 -13.30 5.01
C ASN A 85 -6.30 -12.47 4.44
N ILE A 86 -6.38 -12.13 3.16
CA ILE A 86 -5.44 -11.22 2.50
C ILE A 86 -6.14 -9.90 2.26
N VAL A 87 -5.56 -8.79 2.72
CA VAL A 87 -6.10 -7.45 2.51
C VAL A 87 -5.10 -6.62 1.75
N SER A 88 -5.52 -6.15 0.58
CA SER A 88 -4.74 -5.22 -0.22
C SER A 88 -5.26 -3.80 0.00
N ILE A 89 -4.40 -2.91 0.49
CA ILE A 89 -4.75 -1.51 0.74
C ILE A 89 -4.17 -0.64 -0.37
N ALA A 90 -4.98 0.24 -0.94
CA ALA A 90 -4.54 1.23 -1.92
C ALA A 90 -5.33 2.54 -1.77
N GLY A 91 -4.92 3.56 -2.52
CA GLY A 91 -5.68 4.81 -2.64
C GLY A 91 -6.31 4.92 -4.02
N ILE A 92 -7.45 5.59 -4.12
CA ILE A 92 -8.11 5.92 -5.39
C ILE A 92 -8.35 7.43 -5.46
N ALA A 93 -7.85 8.06 -6.52
CA ALA A 93 -8.02 9.50 -6.71
C ALA A 93 -9.41 9.80 -7.30
N THR A 94 -10.17 10.68 -6.64
CA THR A 94 -11.47 11.14 -7.14
C THR A 94 -11.59 12.66 -6.98
N THR A 95 -12.52 13.28 -7.72
CA THR A 95 -12.74 14.73 -7.72
C THR A 95 -13.84 15.17 -6.75
N THR A 96 -14.46 14.24 -6.02
CA THR A 96 -15.61 14.49 -5.14
C THR A 96 -15.22 15.22 -3.86
N GLY A 97 -13.93 15.15 -3.46
CA GLY A 97 -13.44 15.65 -2.18
C GLY A 97 -13.90 14.84 -0.97
N LEU A 98 -14.63 13.74 -1.20
CA LEU A 98 -15.04 12.79 -0.17
C LEU A 98 -13.87 11.85 0.17
N ARG A 99 -13.90 11.28 1.37
CA ARG A 99 -12.89 10.33 1.88
C ARG A 99 -13.54 8.98 2.16
N ARG A 100 -14.28 8.43 1.21
CA ARG A 100 -14.92 7.13 1.37
C ARG A 100 -13.90 6.01 1.21
N VAL A 101 -14.25 4.81 1.67
CA VAL A 101 -13.46 3.61 1.41
C VAL A 101 -14.23 2.74 0.43
N PHE A 102 -13.65 2.54 -0.75
CA PHE A 102 -14.19 1.60 -1.73
C PHE A 102 -13.69 0.19 -1.45
N GLY A 103 -14.58 -0.78 -1.59
CA GLY A 103 -14.31 -2.20 -1.33
C GLY A 103 -14.40 -3.06 -2.58
N GLY A 104 -13.44 -3.95 -2.76
CA GLY A 104 -13.46 -5.06 -3.72
C GLY A 104 -13.14 -6.39 -3.04
N ALA A 105 -13.59 -7.51 -3.59
CA ALA A 105 -13.39 -8.83 -3.00
C ALA A 105 -13.16 -9.90 -4.08
N THR A 106 -12.45 -10.97 -3.73
CA THR A 106 -12.21 -12.11 -4.64
C THR A 106 -13.37 -13.10 -4.68
N ASP A 107 -14.21 -13.14 -3.64
CA ASP A 107 -15.38 -14.02 -3.56
C ASP A 107 -16.57 -13.35 -2.84
N GLN A 108 -17.73 -14.04 -2.89
CA GLN A 108 -18.97 -13.57 -2.30
C GLN A 108 -18.95 -13.54 -0.77
N GLU A 109 -18.13 -14.35 -0.12
CA GLU A 109 -18.01 -14.38 1.34
C GLU A 109 -17.27 -13.13 1.83
N MET A 110 -16.12 -12.83 1.20
CA MET A 110 -15.36 -11.62 1.46
C MET A 110 -16.16 -10.37 1.10
N LEU A 111 -16.94 -10.41 0.01
CA LEU A 111 -17.82 -9.29 -0.36
C LEU A 111 -18.85 -8.99 0.74
N LYS A 112 -19.47 -10.02 1.34
CA LYS A 112 -20.39 -9.83 2.47
C LYS A 112 -19.72 -9.20 3.69
N LYS A 113 -18.45 -9.53 3.97
CA LYS A 113 -17.72 -8.96 5.11
C LYS A 113 -17.52 -7.45 5.01
N ILE A 114 -17.35 -6.94 3.78
CA ILE A 114 -17.04 -5.53 3.51
C ILE A 114 -18.26 -4.70 3.08
N LYS A 115 -19.37 -5.33 2.68
CA LYS A 115 -20.55 -4.66 2.08
C LYS A 115 -21.16 -3.55 2.94
N ASP A 116 -21.24 -3.76 4.25
CA ASP A 116 -21.85 -2.79 5.16
C ASP A 116 -20.83 -1.78 5.74
N LYS A 117 -19.56 -1.92 5.35
CA LYS A 117 -18.43 -1.14 5.89
C LYS A 117 -17.74 -0.27 4.83
N THR A 118 -18.00 -0.55 3.55
CA THR A 118 -17.34 0.10 2.40
C THR A 118 -18.31 0.33 1.27
N GLU A 119 -18.01 1.28 0.40
CA GLU A 119 -18.74 1.46 -0.86
C GLU A 119 -18.24 0.42 -1.87
N ILE A 120 -19.10 -0.54 -2.24
CA ILE A 120 -18.67 -1.62 -3.14
C ILE A 120 -18.34 -1.07 -4.53
N PHE A 121 -17.13 -1.34 -4.98
CA PHE A 121 -16.63 -0.92 -6.28
C PHE A 121 -17.23 -1.82 -7.38
N GLN A 122 -18.40 -1.43 -7.90
CA GLN A 122 -19.18 -2.24 -8.84
C GLN A 122 -18.46 -2.48 -10.18
N VAL A 123 -17.86 -1.44 -10.74
CA VAL A 123 -17.18 -1.47 -12.04
C VAL A 123 -15.95 -0.58 -11.97
N GLY A 124 -14.80 -1.14 -12.31
CA GLY A 124 -13.54 -0.40 -12.34
C GLY A 124 -12.35 -1.34 -12.43
N THR A 125 -11.15 -0.78 -12.27
CA THR A 125 -9.91 -1.54 -12.25
C THR A 125 -9.07 -1.11 -11.05
N ILE A 126 -8.42 -2.09 -10.41
CA ILE A 126 -7.40 -1.86 -9.39
C ILE A 126 -6.06 -2.17 -10.06
N SER A 127 -5.19 -1.17 -10.15
CA SER A 127 -3.90 -1.29 -10.81
C SER A 127 -2.75 -1.49 -9.80
N GLY A 128 -1.55 -1.73 -10.32
CA GLY A 128 -0.33 -1.91 -9.52
C GLY A 128 -0.30 -3.22 -8.74
N ILE A 129 0.63 -3.30 -7.78
CA ILE A 129 0.84 -4.51 -6.97
C ILE A 129 -0.43 -4.95 -6.23
N SER A 130 -1.25 -4.00 -5.77
CA SER A 130 -2.53 -4.27 -5.12
C SER A 130 -3.48 -5.05 -6.02
N GLY A 131 -3.63 -4.63 -7.29
CA GLY A 131 -4.42 -5.34 -8.28
C GLY A 131 -3.84 -6.71 -8.65
N SER A 132 -2.51 -6.80 -8.79
CA SER A 132 -1.83 -8.06 -9.10
C SER A 132 -2.02 -9.10 -8.00
N ILE A 133 -1.91 -8.72 -6.71
CA ILE A 133 -2.17 -9.61 -5.57
C ILE A 133 -3.62 -10.09 -5.58
N LEU A 134 -4.59 -9.19 -5.74
CA LEU A 134 -6.01 -9.57 -5.78
C LEU A 134 -6.33 -10.51 -6.94
N THR A 135 -5.76 -10.25 -8.12
CA THR A 135 -5.93 -11.10 -9.30
C THR A 135 -5.35 -12.49 -9.07
N GLU A 136 -4.14 -12.57 -8.50
CA GLU A 136 -3.50 -13.84 -8.17
C GLU A 136 -4.29 -14.63 -7.11
N CYS A 137 -4.80 -13.93 -6.08
CA CYS A 137 -5.70 -14.53 -5.09
C CYS A 137 -6.97 -15.09 -5.72
N PHE A 138 -7.59 -14.34 -6.67
CA PHE A 138 -8.76 -14.81 -7.41
C PHE A 138 -8.48 -16.07 -8.22
N ILE A 139 -7.37 -16.10 -8.98
CA ILE A 139 -6.95 -17.27 -9.79
C ILE A 139 -6.80 -18.51 -8.90
N ARG A 140 -6.24 -18.34 -7.70
CA ARG A 140 -5.96 -19.42 -6.76
C ARG A 140 -7.09 -19.71 -5.76
N LYS A 141 -8.23 -19.02 -5.89
CA LYS A 141 -9.39 -19.14 -4.99
C LYS A 141 -9.04 -18.87 -3.52
N ILE A 142 -8.20 -17.87 -3.29
CA ILE A 142 -7.82 -17.42 -1.95
C ILE A 142 -8.73 -16.25 -1.55
N PRO A 143 -9.32 -16.29 -0.33
CA PRO A 143 -10.13 -15.20 0.17
C PRO A 143 -9.29 -13.94 0.37
N ALA A 144 -9.61 -12.89 -0.40
CA ALA A 144 -8.94 -11.60 -0.31
C ALA A 144 -9.91 -10.44 -0.56
N MET A 145 -9.56 -9.28 -0.03
CA MET A 145 -10.30 -8.04 -0.21
C MET A 145 -9.36 -6.86 -0.50
N GLY A 146 -9.82 -5.95 -1.35
CA GLY A 146 -9.18 -4.69 -1.66
C GLY A 146 -9.89 -3.55 -0.96
N LEU A 147 -9.16 -2.74 -0.19
CA LEU A 147 -9.65 -1.51 0.43
C LEU A 147 -8.97 -0.32 -0.22
N LEU A 148 -9.78 0.58 -0.78
CA LEU A 148 -9.34 1.72 -1.57
C LEU A 148 -9.80 3.02 -0.90
N GLY A 149 -8.89 3.71 -0.22
CA GLY A 149 -9.22 5.01 0.37
C GLY A 149 -9.32 6.09 -0.71
N GLU A 150 -10.46 6.75 -0.78
CA GLU A 150 -10.71 7.89 -1.65
C GLU A 150 -9.86 9.08 -1.21
N THR A 151 -9.16 9.70 -2.17
CA THR A 151 -8.28 10.84 -1.93
C THR A 151 -8.46 11.89 -3.04
N PRO A 152 -8.37 13.20 -2.75
CA PRO A 152 -8.60 14.24 -3.76
C PRO A 152 -7.48 14.33 -4.81
N GLY A 153 -6.37 13.60 -4.63
CA GLY A 153 -5.27 13.65 -5.58
C GLY A 153 -4.05 12.80 -5.25
N PRO A 154 -2.93 13.04 -5.96
CA PRO A 154 -1.70 12.26 -5.80
C PRO A 154 -0.97 12.57 -4.48
N ASN A 155 -1.22 13.73 -3.86
CA ASN A 155 -0.58 14.16 -2.62
C ASN A 155 -0.85 13.18 -1.46
N PRO A 156 0.06 13.09 -0.47
CA PRO A 156 -0.16 12.30 0.74
C PRO A 156 -1.46 12.71 1.44
N ASP A 157 -2.28 11.75 1.84
CA ASP A 157 -3.58 12.01 2.47
C ASP A 157 -3.78 11.10 3.69
N PRO A 158 -3.29 11.52 4.87
CA PRO A 158 -3.45 10.76 6.11
C PRO A 158 -4.91 10.64 6.55
N ARG A 159 -5.77 11.59 6.16
CA ARG A 159 -7.19 11.55 6.50
C ARG A 159 -7.90 10.42 5.75
N ALA A 160 -7.55 10.16 4.50
CA ALA A 160 -8.02 8.98 3.79
C ALA A 160 -7.51 7.66 4.42
N ALA A 161 -6.29 7.66 4.98
CA ALA A 161 -5.75 6.51 5.70
C ALA A 161 -6.50 6.23 7.02
N VAL A 162 -6.95 7.27 7.74
CA VAL A 162 -7.81 7.13 8.92
C VAL A 162 -9.11 6.39 8.59
N GLU A 163 -9.75 6.72 7.47
CA GLU A 163 -11.01 6.06 7.07
C GLU A 163 -10.79 4.58 6.73
N VAL A 164 -9.69 4.26 6.04
CA VAL A 164 -9.31 2.85 5.78
C VAL A 164 -9.01 2.11 7.09
N LEU A 165 -8.32 2.75 8.03
CA LEU A 165 -8.01 2.17 9.33
C LEU A 165 -9.28 1.87 10.14
N ASN A 166 -10.25 2.79 10.13
CA ASN A 166 -11.55 2.59 10.78
C ASN A 166 -12.30 1.38 10.19
N VAL A 167 -12.26 1.23 8.86
CA VAL A 167 -12.82 0.05 8.19
C VAL A 167 -12.10 -1.23 8.59
N LEU A 168 -10.77 -1.22 8.67
CA LEU A 168 -9.98 -2.38 9.13
C LEU A 168 -10.31 -2.76 10.57
N ASN A 169 -10.36 -1.79 11.47
CA ASN A 169 -10.78 -1.98 12.86
C ASN A 169 -12.15 -2.66 12.92
N ASN A 170 -13.11 -2.20 12.11
CA ASN A 170 -14.46 -2.79 12.07
C ASN A 170 -14.54 -4.19 11.42
N ILE A 171 -13.64 -4.53 10.48
CA ILE A 171 -13.64 -5.84 9.81
C ILE A 171 -13.03 -6.92 10.70
N PHE A 172 -11.95 -6.58 11.40
CA PHE A 172 -11.13 -7.55 12.15
C PHE A 172 -11.19 -7.35 13.68
N ASP A 173 -12.09 -6.50 14.16
CA ASP A 173 -12.24 -6.12 15.57
C ASP A 173 -10.91 -5.67 16.20
N LEU A 174 -10.16 -4.84 15.46
CA LEU A 174 -8.89 -4.29 15.92
C LEU A 174 -9.13 -3.02 16.74
N SER A 175 -8.31 -2.82 17.77
CA SER A 175 -8.37 -1.64 18.66
C SER A 175 -7.24 -0.65 18.37
N ILE A 176 -6.98 -0.37 17.09
CA ILE A 176 -5.89 0.53 16.68
C ILE A 176 -6.39 1.98 16.77
N ASN A 177 -5.67 2.82 17.52
CA ASN A 177 -6.08 4.20 17.74
C ASN A 177 -5.86 5.07 16.48
N ALA A 178 -6.96 5.48 15.83
CA ALA A 178 -6.92 6.36 14.66
C ALA A 178 -6.75 7.85 15.02
N GLU A 179 -7.01 8.25 16.27
CA GLU A 179 -6.91 9.67 16.69
C GLU A 179 -5.48 10.18 16.58
N LYS A 180 -4.49 9.34 16.89
CA LYS A 180 -3.08 9.71 16.75
C LYS A 180 -2.72 10.04 15.30
N LEU A 181 -3.17 9.21 14.35
CA LEU A 181 -2.98 9.44 12.92
C LEU A 181 -3.69 10.72 12.47
N MET A 182 -4.90 10.97 12.98
CA MET A 182 -5.67 12.16 12.66
C MET A 182 -5.01 13.44 13.20
N ASN A 183 -4.52 13.41 14.43
CA ASN A 183 -3.85 14.54 15.08
C ASN A 183 -2.52 14.88 14.39
N GLN A 184 -1.83 13.87 13.85
CA GLN A 184 -0.56 14.05 13.13
C GLN A 184 -0.76 14.27 11.62
N ALA A 185 -2.01 14.28 11.13
CA ALA A 185 -2.30 14.30 9.69
C ALA A 185 -1.66 15.48 8.97
N GLU A 186 -1.76 16.69 9.52
CA GLU A 186 -1.17 17.89 8.89
C GLU A 186 0.36 17.81 8.84
N GLN A 187 0.99 17.32 9.90
CA GLN A 187 2.44 17.17 9.96
C GLN A 187 2.93 16.12 8.96
N ILE A 188 2.28 14.95 8.92
CA ILE A 188 2.62 13.86 8.00
C ILE A 188 2.43 14.31 6.55
N GLU A 189 1.34 15.03 6.25
CA GLU A 189 1.06 15.59 4.93
C GLU A 189 2.18 16.54 4.49
N LEU A 190 2.62 17.44 5.37
CA LEU A 190 3.72 18.38 5.10
C LEU A 190 5.08 17.67 4.90
N GLU A 191 5.43 16.72 5.75
CA GLU A 191 6.70 16.00 5.70
C GLU A 191 6.80 15.15 4.42
N LEU A 192 5.77 14.36 4.12
CA LEU A 192 5.74 13.52 2.92
C LEU A 192 5.69 14.34 1.64
N SER A 193 5.02 15.50 1.65
CA SER A 193 5.00 16.40 0.48
C SER A 193 6.37 17.01 0.19
N LYS A 194 7.10 17.45 1.24
CA LYS A 194 8.49 17.93 1.09
C LYS A 194 9.41 16.86 0.53
N LEU A 195 9.29 15.62 1.00
CA LEU A 195 10.06 14.50 0.48
C LEU A 195 9.73 14.23 -0.99
N ALA A 196 8.44 14.26 -1.37
CA ALA A 196 8.03 14.07 -2.75
C ALA A 196 8.59 15.16 -3.70
N GLU A 197 8.69 16.41 -3.24
CA GLU A 197 9.30 17.50 -3.99
C GLU A 197 10.82 17.34 -4.15
N GLN A 198 11.52 16.88 -3.10
CA GLN A 198 12.95 16.61 -3.13
C GLN A 198 13.32 15.47 -4.09
N VAL A 199 12.50 14.42 -4.13
CA VAL A 199 12.70 13.30 -5.08
C VAL A 199 12.50 13.78 -6.52
N LYS A 200 11.44 14.55 -6.81
CA LYS A 200 11.19 15.11 -8.16
C LYS A 200 12.29 16.04 -8.65
N THR A 201 12.87 16.83 -7.75
CA THR A 201 13.99 17.74 -8.08
C THR A 201 15.30 16.99 -8.30
N THR A 202 15.49 15.84 -7.66
CA THR A 202 16.68 14.98 -7.87
C THR A 202 16.56 14.12 -9.13
N GLU A 203 15.34 13.78 -9.56
CA GLU A 203 15.06 13.06 -10.82
C GLU A 203 15.11 13.95 -12.09
N SER A 204 15.38 15.26 -11.95
CA SER A 204 15.65 16.17 -13.07
C SER A 204 17.11 16.66 -12.98
N PRO A 205 18.03 16.19 -13.86
CA PRO A 205 17.89 16.37 -15.30
C PRO A 205 18.19 15.08 -16.11
N MET A 206 17.18 14.54 -16.79
CA MET A 206 17.46 13.80 -18.03
C MET A 206 18.02 14.82 -19.03
N MET A 207 19.31 14.69 -19.35
CA MET A 207 19.96 15.44 -20.41
C MET A 207 19.06 15.46 -21.66
N PRO A 208 18.91 16.62 -22.35
CA PRO A 208 18.25 16.61 -23.65
C PRO A 208 18.95 15.58 -24.53
N LYS A 209 18.19 14.69 -25.17
CA LYS A 209 18.73 13.77 -26.19
C LYS A 209 19.57 14.61 -27.13
N LYS A 210 20.90 14.45 -27.10
CA LYS A 210 21.75 14.94 -28.18
C LYS A 210 21.33 14.16 -29.41
N GLU A 211 20.55 14.80 -30.27
CA GLU A 211 20.45 14.41 -31.67
C GLU A 211 21.88 14.43 -32.20
N PHE A 212 22.47 13.25 -32.42
CA PHE A 212 23.71 13.17 -33.15
C PHE A 212 23.42 13.66 -34.57
N PRO A 213 24.12 14.68 -35.09
CA PRO A 213 24.02 15.00 -36.50
C PRO A 213 24.47 13.77 -37.28
N MET A 214 23.55 13.18 -38.03
CA MET A 214 23.86 12.17 -39.04
C MET A 214 24.72 12.86 -40.09
N TYR A 215 26.03 12.70 -40.01
CA TYR A 215 26.91 13.06 -41.11
C TYR A 215 26.66 12.06 -42.25
N GLY A 216 26.03 12.55 -43.31
CA GLY A 216 26.20 12.07 -44.68
C GLY A 216 27.39 12.76 -45.34
#